data_AF-A0A939HKJ2-F1
#
_entry.id   AF-A0A939HKJ2-F1
#
_cell.length_a   1.000
_cell.length_b   1.000
_cell.length_c   1.000
_cell.angle_alpha   90.00
_cell.angle_beta   90.00
_cell.angle_gamma   90.00
#
_symmetry.space_group_name_H-M   'P 1'
#
loop_
_entity.id
_entity.type
_entity.pdbx_description
1 polymer ?
#
loop_
_entity_poly.entity_id
_entity_poly.type
_entity_poly.pdbx_seq_one_letter_code
_entity_poly.pdbx_strand_id
1 'polypeptide(L)'
;MNEHGRHAMETMQKHDPATFAQIADPETHFSTLGEEIQQQIWELSEQLTPVRGDEPPLEYVGLVNMAKLRAREMVYQEMIYADLPQEPEEMETTPLPQND
;
A
#
# COMPACT_ATOMS: atom_id res chain seq x y z
N MET A 1 9.96 -9.90 10.59
CA MET A 1 8.96 -9.12 9.82
C MET A 1 8.62 -7.77 10.46
N ASN A 2 8.75 -6.68 9.71
CA ASN A 2 8.36 -5.32 10.14
C ASN A 2 6.85 -5.05 9.94
N GLU A 3 6.39 -3.82 10.17
CA GLU A 3 4.97 -3.46 10.02
C GLU A 3 4.46 -3.58 8.58
N HIS A 4 5.30 -3.26 7.59
CA HIS A 4 4.96 -3.29 6.18
C HIS A 4 4.76 -4.72 5.67
N GLY A 5 5.69 -5.61 6.03
CA GLY A 5 5.60 -7.03 5.71
C GLY A 5 4.36 -7.67 6.33
N ARG A 6 4.06 -7.32 7.58
CA ARG A 6 2.85 -7.82 8.26
C ARG A 6 1.57 -7.35 7.55
N HIS A 7 1.51 -6.07 7.19
CA HIS A 7 0.39 -5.51 6.45
C HIS A 7 0.18 -6.18 5.09
N ALA A 8 1.27 -6.42 4.34
CA ALA A 8 1.22 -7.14 3.07
C ALA A 8 0.73 -8.59 3.25
N MET A 9 1.24 -9.27 4.28
CA MET A 9 0.85 -10.64 4.63
C MET A 9 -0.63 -10.75 4.97
N GLU A 10 -1.14 -9.88 5.84
CA GLU A 10 -2.55 -9.85 6.25
C GLU A 10 -3.47 -9.49 5.08
N THR A 11 -3.05 -8.56 4.23
CA THR A 11 -3.78 -8.18 3.02
C THR A 11 -3.90 -9.35 2.05
N MET A 12 -2.80 -10.03 1.74
CA MET A 12 -2.81 -11.15 0.81
C MET A 12 -3.61 -12.33 1.37
N GLN A 13 -3.50 -12.66 2.65
CA GLN A 13 -4.33 -13.70 3.26
C GLN A 13 -5.83 -13.43 3.12
N LYS A 14 -6.22 -12.16 3.19
CA LYS A 14 -7.62 -11.76 3.11
C LYS A 14 -8.13 -11.73 1.67
N HIS A 15 -7.34 -11.20 0.74
CA HIS A 15 -7.80 -10.86 -0.62
C HIS A 15 -7.31 -11.84 -1.70
N ASP A 16 -6.23 -12.60 -1.45
CA ASP A 16 -5.74 -13.66 -2.32
C ASP A 16 -5.21 -14.88 -1.52
N PRO A 17 -6.10 -15.59 -0.81
CA PRO A 17 -5.71 -16.74 0.00
C PRO A 17 -5.15 -17.90 -0.84
N ALA A 18 -5.50 -17.98 -2.13
CA ALA A 18 -5.04 -19.02 -3.02
C ALA A 18 -3.54 -18.85 -3.34
N THR A 19 -3.11 -17.63 -3.67
CA THR A 19 -1.69 -17.32 -3.86
C THR A 19 -0.93 -17.43 -2.55
N PHE A 20 -1.50 -16.93 -1.44
CA PHE A 20 -0.87 -17.03 -0.12
C PHE A 20 -0.54 -18.49 0.25
N ALA A 21 -1.45 -19.43 0.00
CA ALA A 21 -1.26 -20.86 0.30
C ALA A 21 -0.15 -21.53 -0.53
N GLN A 22 0.29 -20.92 -1.63
CA GLN A 22 1.38 -21.43 -2.47
C GLN A 22 2.76 -20.94 -2.01
N ILE A 23 2.81 -19.97 -1.10
CA ILE A 23 4.07 -19.45 -0.56
C ILE A 23 4.63 -20.47 0.44
N ALA A 24 5.78 -21.08 0.09
CA ALA A 24 6.39 -22.14 0.89
C ALA A 24 6.87 -21.68 2.27
N ASP A 25 7.40 -20.46 2.36
CA ASP A 25 7.83 -19.82 3.61
C ASP A 25 7.31 -18.38 3.68
N PRO A 26 6.07 -18.20 4.18
CA PRO A 26 5.46 -16.87 4.27
C PRO A 26 6.25 -15.92 5.19
N GLU A 27 6.85 -16.42 6.26
CA GLU A 27 7.55 -15.56 7.22
C GLU A 27 8.79 -14.92 6.61
N THR A 28 9.60 -15.69 5.89
CA THR A 28 10.77 -15.17 5.17
C THR A 28 10.35 -14.28 4.00
N HIS A 29 9.33 -14.70 3.23
CA HIS A 29 8.83 -13.93 2.09
C HIS A 29 8.36 -12.53 2.51
N PHE A 30 7.45 -12.44 3.47
CA PHE A 30 6.90 -11.16 3.91
C PHE A 30 7.86 -10.35 4.80
N SER A 31 8.82 -10.99 5.47
CA SER A 31 9.92 -10.25 6.11
C SER A 31 10.78 -9.52 5.08
N THR A 32 11.14 -10.19 3.99
CA THR A 32 11.94 -9.61 2.90
C THR A 32 11.17 -8.49 2.19
N LEU A 33 9.92 -8.77 1.78
CA LEU A 33 9.04 -7.77 1.16
C LEU A 33 8.84 -6.54 2.06
N GLY A 34 8.70 -6.75 3.37
CA GLY A 34 8.58 -5.66 4.32
C GLY A 34 9.79 -4.74 4.36
N GLU A 35 11.01 -5.30 4.29
CA GLU A 35 12.26 -4.53 4.24
C GLU A 35 12.38 -3.75 2.92
N GLU A 36 12.00 -4.36 1.79
CA GLU A 36 11.97 -3.71 0.48
C GLU A 36 10.99 -2.52 0.46
N ILE A 37 9.76 -2.72 0.97
CA ILE A 37 8.77 -1.65 1.10
C ILE A 37 9.30 -0.52 1.97
N GLN A 38 9.93 -0.84 3.11
CA GLN A 38 10.48 0.18 4.01
C GLN A 38 11.54 1.04 3.30
N GLN A 39 12.42 0.40 2.53
CA GLN A 39 13.47 1.07 1.78
C GLN A 39 12.88 1.97 0.68
N GLN A 40 11.90 1.48 -0.08
CA GLN A 40 11.25 2.28 -1.12
C GLN A 40 10.47 3.47 -0.54
N ILE A 41 9.80 3.30 0.59
CA ILE A 41 9.14 4.42 1.29
C ILE A 41 10.16 5.47 1.70
N TRP A 42 11.32 5.06 2.22
CA TRP A 42 12.39 5.98 2.58
C TRP A 42 12.84 6.80 1.36
N GLU A 43 13.26 6.11 0.30
CA GLU A 43 13.78 6.74 -0.92
C GLU A 43 12.75 7.68 -1.58
N LEU A 44 11.50 7.23 -1.71
CA LEU A 44 10.44 8.06 -2.29
C LEU A 44 10.10 9.24 -1.36
N SER A 45 10.12 9.06 -0.04
CA SER A 45 9.88 10.17 0.88
C SER A 45 10.94 11.27 0.78
N GLU A 46 12.20 10.91 0.54
CA GLU A 46 13.27 11.88 0.29
C GLU A 46 13.04 12.63 -1.02
N GLN A 47 12.61 11.93 -2.08
CA GLN A 47 12.28 12.55 -3.37
C GLN A 47 11.06 13.49 -3.30
N LEU A 48 10.06 13.13 -2.49
CA LEU A 48 8.84 13.92 -2.31
C LEU A 48 9.01 15.08 -1.32
N THR A 49 10.03 15.03 -0.47
CA THR A 49 10.28 16.10 0.50
C THR A 49 10.78 17.34 -0.23
N PRO A 50 10.11 18.49 -0.09
CA PRO A 50 10.56 19.71 -0.74
C PRO A 50 11.90 20.18 -0.16
N VAL A 51 12.69 20.86 -0.99
CA VAL A 51 13.91 21.53 -0.51
C VAL A 51 13.51 22.56 0.55
N ARG A 52 14.20 22.55 1.68
CA ARG A 52 13.95 23.47 2.79
C ARG A 52 14.08 24.92 2.34
N GLY A 53 13.05 25.72 2.63
CA GLY A 53 13.03 27.16 2.43
C GLY A 53 13.18 27.93 3.74
N ASP A 54 12.59 29.12 3.77
CA ASP A 54 12.59 30.03 4.92
C ASP A 54 11.42 29.78 5.89
N GLU A 55 10.62 28.73 5.66
CA GLU A 55 9.48 28.38 6.52
C GLU A 55 9.91 28.06 7.97
N PRO A 56 9.03 28.30 8.96
CA PRO A 56 9.28 27.93 10.34
C PRO A 56 9.58 26.42 10.49
N PRO A 57 10.43 26.02 11.47
CA PRO A 57 10.83 24.61 11.62
C PRO A 57 9.67 23.62 11.73
N LEU A 58 8.59 23.98 12.43
CA LEU A 58 7.43 23.10 12.58
C LEU A 58 6.65 22.92 11.26
N GLU A 59 6.62 23.93 10.42
CA GLU A 59 5.97 23.85 9.10
C GLU A 59 6.74 22.91 8.18
N TYR A 60 8.08 23.02 8.15
CA TYR A 60 8.93 22.09 7.42
C TYR A 60 8.77 20.65 7.90
N VAL A 61 8.68 20.41 9.22
CA VAL A 61 8.40 19.07 9.78
C VAL A 61 7.04 18.54 9.27
N GLY A 62 6.03 19.41 9.15
CA GLY A 62 4.76 19.07 8.54
C GLY A 62 4.90 18.59 7.10
N LEU A 63 5.67 19.31 6.28
CA LEU A 63 5.95 18.94 4.88
C LEU A 63 6.66 17.58 4.77
N VAL A 64 7.68 17.34 5.61
CA VAL A 64 8.38 16.05 5.67
C VAL A 64 7.44 14.91 6.05
N ASN A 65 6.55 15.12 7.01
CA ASN A 65 5.57 14.09 7.41
C ASN A 65 4.56 13.80 6.29
N MET A 66 4.10 14.82 5.56
CA MET A 66 3.23 14.63 4.39
C MET A 66 3.93 13.86 3.27
N ALA A 67 5.21 14.14 3.01
CA ALA A 67 5.99 13.40 2.02
C ALA A 67 6.11 11.92 2.40
N LYS A 68 6.36 11.60 3.68
CA LYS A 68 6.38 10.23 4.19
C LYS A 68 5.04 9.51 4.04
N LEU A 69 3.94 10.18 4.38
CA LEU A 69 2.60 9.61 4.24
C LEU A 69 2.30 9.27 2.77
N ARG A 70 2.56 10.23 1.87
CA ARG A 70 2.33 10.04 0.44
C ARG A 70 3.23 8.96 -0.17
N ALA A 71 4.50 8.90 0.23
CA ALA A 71 5.40 7.83 -0.20
C ALA A 71 4.86 6.45 0.21
N ARG A 72 4.41 6.31 1.46
CA ARG A 72 3.79 5.06 1.95
C ARG A 72 2.57 4.67 1.13
N GLU A 73 1.66 5.59 0.88
CA GLU A 73 0.46 5.34 0.07
C GLU A 73 0.81 4.83 -1.33
N MET A 74 1.76 5.49 -2.00
CA MET A 74 2.19 5.13 -3.35
C MET A 74 2.86 3.74 -3.39
N VAL A 75 3.79 3.48 -2.47
CA VAL A 75 4.50 2.19 -2.42
C VAL A 75 3.53 1.05 -2.06
N TYR A 76 2.58 1.27 -1.16
CA TYR A 76 1.56 0.26 -0.84
C TYR A 76 0.68 -0.05 -2.05
N GLN A 77 0.26 0.98 -2.78
CA GLN A 77 -0.51 0.79 -4.00
C GLN A 77 0.25 -0.06 -5.02
N GLU A 78 1.53 0.22 -5.22
CA GLU A 78 2.36 -0.47 -6.21
C GLU A 78 2.73 -1.90 -5.77
N MET A 79 3.19 -2.08 -4.52
CA MET A 79 3.80 -3.34 -4.08
C MET A 79 2.84 -4.30 -3.39
N ILE A 80 1.68 -3.85 -2.94
CA ILE A 80 0.73 -4.68 -2.18
C ILE A 80 -0.60 -4.80 -2.91
N TYR A 81 -1.15 -3.70 -3.41
CA TYR A 81 -2.52 -3.67 -3.90
C TYR A 81 -2.67 -3.85 -5.42
N ALA A 82 -1.67 -3.47 -6.22
CA ALA A 82 -1.75 -3.51 -7.68
C ALA A 82 -2.01 -4.92 -8.25
N ASP A 83 -1.47 -5.94 -7.60
CA ASP A 83 -1.56 -7.34 -8.05
C ASP A 83 -2.69 -8.13 -7.36
N LEU A 84 -3.48 -7.50 -6.49
CA LEU A 84 -4.61 -8.18 -5.85
C LEU A 84 -5.70 -8.50 -6.88
N PRO A 85 -6.35 -9.68 -6.77
CA PRO A 85 -7.54 -9.98 -7.56
C PRO A 85 -8.58 -8.89 -7.34
N GLN A 86 -9.13 -8.35 -8.42
CA GLN A 86 -10.29 -7.46 -8.30
C GLN A 86 -11.48 -8.28 -7.80
N GLU A 87 -12.16 -7.80 -6.77
CA GLU A 87 -13.46 -8.37 -6.41
C GLU A 87 -14.37 -8.24 -7.64
N PRO A 88 -15.06 -9.33 -8.05
CA PRO A 88 -15.96 -9.24 -9.17
C PRO A 88 -16.98 -8.15 -8.85
N GLU A 89 -17.03 -7.11 -9.68
CA GLU A 89 -18.10 -6.11 -9.62
C GLU A 89 -19.42 -6.89 -9.69
N GLU A 90 -20.14 -6.96 -8.57
CA GLU A 90 -21.53 -7.39 -8.57
C GLU A 90 -22.23 -6.40 -9.48
N MET A 91 -22.43 -6.78 -10.75
CA MET A 91 -23.24 -6.03 -11.68
C MET A 91 -24.58 -5.82 -11.00
N GLU A 92 -24.80 -4.59 -10.53
CA GLU A 92 -26.06 -4.17 -9.94
C GLU A 92 -27.10 -4.35 -11.04
N THR A 93 -27.79 -5.49 -11.00
CA THR A 93 -28.92 -5.76 -11.88
C THR A 93 -30.00 -4.77 -11.49
N THR A 94 -29.94 -3.57 -12.06
CA THR A 94 -31.01 -2.59 -11.99
C THR A 94 -32.20 -3.24 -12.69
N PRO A 95 -33.29 -3.59 -11.96
CA PRO A 95 -34.47 -4.13 -12.61
C PRO A 95 -35.01 -3.01 -13.51
N LEU A 96 -35.10 -3.26 -14.81
CA LEU A 96 -35.77 -2.36 -15.74
C LEU A 96 -37.19 -2.08 -15.21
N PRO A 97 -37.62 -0.81 -15.10
CA PRO A 97 -38.98 -0.52 -14.68
C PRO A 97 -39.95 -1.12 -15.70
N GLN A 98 -40.76 -2.07 -15.24
CA GLN A 98 -41.92 -2.55 -15.99
C GLN A 98 -42.98 -1.45 -15.93
N ASN A 99 -43.18 -0.76 -17.06
CA ASN A 99 -44.32 0.13 -17.22
C ASN A 99 -45.57 -0.73 -17.47
N ASP A 100 -46.52 -0.68 -16.54
CA ASP A 100 -47.94 -1.05 -16.76
C ASP A 100 -48.72 0.14 -17.35
#